data_AF-A0A1F3BN34-F1
#
_entry.id   AF-A0A1F3BN34-F1
#
_cell.length_a   1.000
_cell.length_b   1.000
_cell.length_c   1.000
_cell.angle_alpha   90.00
_cell.angle_beta   90.00
_cell.angle_gamma   90.00
#
_symmetry.space_group_name_H-M   'P 1'
#
loop_
_entity.id
_entity.type
_entity.pdbx_description
1 polymer ?
#
loop_
_entity_poly.entity_id
_entity_poly.type
_entity_poly.pdbx_seq_one_letter_code
_entity_poly.pdbx_strand_id
1 'polypeptide(L)' 'MHEGYIAACQVAYERLTLGKAFEQNIDGDKKSFTLRYIDWENIENNVFHVTEEYSVMRTGSKEHYRPDIVLFV' A
#
# COMPACT_ATOMS: atom_id res chain seq x y z
N MET A 1 -20.22 -2.45 -0.17
CA MET A 1 -20.56 -1.04 -0.42
C MET A 1 -19.26 -0.39 -0.87
N HIS A 2 -19.16 0.10 -2.10
CA HIS A 2 -17.94 0.76 -2.55
C HIS A 2 -17.88 2.09 -1.81
N GLU A 3 -16.83 2.31 -1.02
CA GLU A 3 -16.60 3.61 -0.40
C GLU A 3 -16.54 4.67 -1.52
N GLY A 4 -17.15 5.82 -1.30
CA GLY A 4 -17.06 6.92 -2.26
C GLY A 4 -15.59 7.30 -2.50
N TYR A 5 -15.28 7.83 -3.68
CA TYR A 5 -13.91 8.17 -4.09
C TYR A 5 -13.09 8.87 -2.98
N ILE A 6 -13.70 9.87 -2.31
CA ILE A 6 -13.04 10.62 -1.22
C ILE A 6 -12.70 9.71 -0.04
N ALA A 7 -13.62 8.85 0.40
CA ALA A 7 -13.40 7.94 1.51
C ALA A 7 -12.32 6.89 1.18
N ALA A 8 -12.34 6.33 -0.03
CA ALA A 8 -11.31 5.39 -0.47
C ALA A 8 -9.91 6.04 -0.52
N CYS A 9 -9.82 7.28 -1.03
CA CYS A 9 -8.57 8.05 -1.04
C CYS A 9 -8.08 8.33 0.38
N GLN A 10 -8.98 8.71 1.30
CA GLN A 10 -8.63 8.95 2.70
C GLN A 10 -8.09 7.68 3.35
N VAL A 11 -8.74 6.53 3.16
CA VAL A 11 -8.28 5.24 3.72
C VAL A 11 -6.90 4.86 3.18
N ALA A 12 -6.65 5.07 1.88
CA ALA A 12 -5.34 4.83 1.29
C ALA A 12 -4.28 5.76 1.88
N TYR A 13 -4.57 7.06 1.97
CA TYR A 13 -3.69 8.06 2.54
C TYR A 13 -3.32 7.75 4.01
N GLU A 14 -4.32 7.45 4.84
CA GLU A 14 -4.11 7.13 6.25
C GLU A 14 -3.27 5.86 6.41
N ARG A 15 -3.53 4.81 5.62
CA ARG A 15 -2.72 3.59 5.70
C ARG A 15 -1.27 3.80 5.29
N LEU A 16 -1.04 4.57 4.22
CA LEU A 16 0.31 4.84 3.73
C LEU A 16 1.12 5.73 4.68
N THR A 17 0.46 6.67 5.38
CA THR A 17 1.12 7.63 6.27
C THR A 17 1.21 7.17 7.72
N LEU A 18 0.16 6.53 8.25
CA LEU A 18 0.09 6.10 9.66
C LEU A 18 0.53 4.64 9.85
N GLY A 19 0.52 3.84 8.78
CA GLY A 19 0.75 2.41 8.83
C GLY A 19 -0.49 1.64 9.28
N LYS A 20 -0.30 0.34 9.55
CA LYS A 20 -1.36 -0.57 10.01
C LYS A 20 -0.86 -1.38 11.20
N ALA A 21 -1.64 -1.36 12.28
CA ALA A 21 -1.39 -2.21 13.44
C ALA A 21 -1.76 -3.66 13.10
N PHE A 22 -0.86 -4.59 13.44
CA PHE A 22 -1.08 -6.01 13.34
C PHE A 22 -0.89 -6.64 14.72
N GLU A 23 -1.88 -7.44 15.13
CA GLU A 23 -1.73 -8.33 16.27
C GLU A 23 -1.08 -9.63 15.81
N GLN A 24 0.02 -10.01 16.48
CA GLN A 24 0.56 -11.36 16.38
C GLN A 24 0.67 -11.97 17.77
N ASN A 25 0.50 -13.29 17.82
CA ASN A 25 0.75 -14.08 19.01
C ASN A 25 2.19 -14.60 18.93
N ILE A 26 3.06 -14.10 19.80
CA ILE A 26 4.48 -14.46 19.85
C ILE A 26 4.72 -15.07 21.23
N ASP A 27 5.18 -16.31 21.27
CA ASP A 27 5.45 -17.07 22.51
C ASP A 27 4.26 -17.15 23.48
N GLY A 28 3.03 -17.10 22.96
CA GLY A 28 1.79 -17.14 23.75
C GLY A 28 1.29 -15.77 24.22
N ASP A 29 2.05 -14.70 23.98
CA ASP A 29 1.65 -13.32 24.25
C ASP A 29 1.19 -12.61 22.98
N LYS A 30 0.05 -11.90 23.09
CA LYS A 30 -0.39 -10.98 22.04
C LYS A 30 0.45 -9.71 22.05
N LYS A 31 1.18 -9.48 20.96
CA LYS A 31 1.91 -8.23 20.70
C LYS A 31 1.28 -7.51 19.51
N SER A 32 1.12 -6.20 19.64
CA SER A 32 0.71 -5.33 18.54
C SER A 32 1.93 -4.58 18.02
N PHE A 33 2.17 -4.65 16.71
CA PHE A 33 3.20 -3.85 16.06
C PHE A 33 2.58 -3.08 14.89
N THR A 34 3.06 -1.86 14.67
CA THR A 34 2.63 -1.03 13.54
C THR A 34 3.57 -1.29 12.37
N LEU A 35 3.05 -1.89 11.31
CA LEU A 35 3.74 -1.95 10.03
C LEU A 35 3.58 -0.61 9.32
N ARG A 36 4.68 0.03 8.95
CA ARG A 36 4.70 1.18 8.06
C ARG A 36 4.95 0.70 6.64
N TYR A 37 4.08 1.07 5.69
CA TYR A 37 4.26 0.70 4.29
C TYR A 37 5.38 1.50 3.62
N ILE A 38 5.54 2.77 4.01
CA ILE A 38 6.59 3.66 3.53
C ILE A 38 7.25 4.28 4.77
N ASP A 39 8.58 4.23 4.85
CA ASP A 39 9.35 4.98 5.82
C ASP A 39 9.50 6.43 5.34
N TRP A 40 8.62 7.30 5.82
CA TRP A 40 8.62 8.73 5.49
C TRP A 40 9.67 9.52 6.28
N GLU A 41 10.20 8.98 7.38
CA GLU A 41 11.19 9.66 8.22
C GLU A 41 12.59 9.51 7.62
N ASN A 42 12.92 8.30 7.14
CA ASN A 42 14.21 7.95 6.55
C ASN A 42 13.96 7.28 5.19
N ILE A 43 13.86 8.08 4.13
CA ILE A 43 13.42 7.63 2.81
C ILE A 43 14.34 6.54 2.22
N GLU A 44 15.62 6.55 2.59
CA GLU A 44 16.66 5.62 2.18
C GLU A 44 16.45 4.19 2.71
N ASN A 45 15.58 3.99 3.70
CA ASN A 45 15.20 2.67 4.18
C ASN A 45 14.23 1.95 3.23
N ASN A 46 13.60 2.66 2.31
CA ASN A 46 12.67 2.06 1.34
C ASN A 46 13.42 1.51 0.13
N VAL A 47 12.83 0.49 -0.52
CA VAL A 47 13.40 -0.11 -1.72
C VAL A 47 12.57 0.27 -2.94
N PHE A 48 13.13 1.12 -3.79
CA PHE A 48 12.44 1.64 -4.97
C PHE A 48 12.70 0.80 -6.20
N HIS A 49 11.63 0.46 -6.93
CA HIS A 49 11.72 -0.17 -8.25
C HIS A 49 10.90 0.62 -9.26
N VAL A 50 11.47 0.88 -10.43
CA VAL A 50 10.77 1.61 -11.50
C VAL A 50 10.66 0.73 -12.75
N THR A 51 9.53 0.83 -13.43
CA THR A 51 9.31 0.19 -14.73
C THR A 51 8.44 1.08 -15.61
N GLU A 52 8.60 0.91 -16.91
CA GLU A 52 7.73 1.52 -17.91
C GLU A 52 6.63 0.53 -18.33
N GLU A 53 5.51 1.06 -18.85
CA GLU A 53 4.49 0.29 -19.58
C GLU A 53 3.91 -0.91 -18.80
N TYR A 54 3.63 -0.71 -17.50
CA TYR A 54 3.25 -1.80 -16.61
C TYR A 54 1.77 -2.20 -16.76
N SER A 55 1.49 -3.49 -16.91
CA SER A 55 0.13 -3.97 -17.12
C SER A 55 -0.62 -4.16 -15.79
N VAL A 56 -1.67 -3.38 -15.54
CA VAL A 56 -2.49 -3.45 -14.31
C VAL A 56 -3.89 -3.92 -14.64
N MET A 57 -4.32 -5.05 -14.08
CA MET A 57 -5.66 -5.59 -14.32
C MET A 57 -6.75 -4.64 -13.81
N ARG A 58 -7.76 -4.35 -14.65
CA ARG A 58 -8.90 -3.53 -14.27
C ARG A 58 -9.92 -4.37 -13.50
N THR A 59 -10.26 -3.92 -12.30
CA THR A 59 -11.29 -4.54 -11.45
C THR A 59 -12.59 -4.78 -12.21
N GLY A 60 -13.09 -6.02 -12.19
CA GLY A 60 -14.36 -6.40 -12.84
C GLY A 60 -14.29 -6.64 -14.35
N SER A 61 -13.10 -6.65 -14.96
CA SER A 61 -12.92 -6.93 -16.39
C SER A 61 -11.68 -7.81 -16.64
N LYS A 62 -11.53 -8.32 -17.88
CA LYS A 62 -10.30 -8.98 -18.34
C LYS A 62 -9.32 -8.00 -19.01
N GLU A 63 -9.61 -6.72 -18.98
CA GLU A 63 -8.78 -5.68 -19.58
C GLU A 63 -7.73 -5.16 -18.59
N HIS A 64 -6.73 -4.45 -19.12
CA HIS A 64 -5.63 -3.89 -18.36
C HIS A 64 -5.47 -2.39 -18.60
N TYR A 65 -5.17 -1.64 -17.55
CA TYR A 65 -4.53 -0.33 -17.66
C TYR A 65 -3.05 -0.51 -17.99
N ARG A 66 -2.46 0.46 -18.68
CA ARG A 66 -1.04 0.47 -19.02
C ARG A 66 -0.46 1.87 -18.78
N PRO A 67 0.02 2.17 -17.56
CA PRO A 67 0.66 3.43 -17.25
C PRO A 67 2.04 3.51 -17.89
N ASP A 68 2.44 4.70 -18.31
CA ASP A 68 3.74 4.94 -18.96
C ASP A 68 4.91 4.62 -18.02
N ILE A 69 4.84 5.07 -16.76
CA ILE A 69 5.85 4.86 -15.73
C ILE A 69 5.17 4.46 -14.41
N VAL A 70 5.71 3.44 -13.74
CA VAL A 70 5.27 2.99 -12.42
C VAL A 70 6.47 2.89 -11.48
N LEU A 71 6.31 3.48 -10.29
CA LEU A 71 7.23 3.36 -9.16
C LEU A 71 6.61 2.44 -8.10
N PHE A 72 7.32 1.40 -7.74
CA PHE A 72 7.05 0.58 -6.56
C PHE A 72 7.92 1.04 -5.41
N VAL A 73 7.34 1.05 -4.21
CA VAL A 73 7.94 1.38 -2.92
C VAL A 73 7.65 0.23 -1.96
#